data_AF-A0A5C8VG79-F1
#
_entry.id   AF-A0A5C8VG79-F1
#
_cell.length_a   1.000
_cell.length_b   1.000
_cell.length_c   1.000
_cell.angle_alpha   90.00
_cell.angle_beta   90.00
_cell.angle_gamma   90.00
#
_symmetry.space_group_name_H-M   'P 1'
#
loop_
_entity.id
_entity.type
_entity.pdbx_description
1 polymer ?
#
loop_
_entity_poly.entity_id
_entity_poly.type
_entity_poly.pdbx_seq_one_letter_code
_entity_poly.pdbx_strand_id
1 'polypeptide(L)'
;MSARSSKPRQAPPPGTRPTLRCAIYTRVSTEHGLDQEFNSLDNQREAAEAYIRSQAHEGWRLLPGRYDDGGFSGGSLERPALQRLLAEVQARRVDVIVVYKVDRLTRALSDFAKLVELFDGHGVSFVSVTQAFNTTTSMGRLTLNVLLSFAQFEREVTGERIRDKIAASKRKGIWMGGVVPLGYRVEDRALHVVEEHAALVRAIFAGYLAHGTVAALKQDLDEQGITLPARRDGAGRETGGGPFSRGHLYKLLGNPLYIGQLRHKGQVHEGQHAAIVDGVTWQAVQERLTTNHHQHHRGRSESVHLLTGRLRDVAGEPMVPSHAQKGPLRYRYYVAREVGLDGKRLRLPAGPIEAVVVAGLRSIAAPSPVPLEDAAVVAAELETVTVHADHLMLQLTGDRPPLSLPFAHQLQRRRRAIVVPPGREGDRLRAMKAEDRTRMLVGIAAGRTWMGDLVGGRSTSIEAIARAEQRSERSVRMTLSLALLSPRIVQVIVEARLPRGIGLRHLCELPPAWDAQERILGL
;
A
#
# COMPACT_ATOMS: atom_id res chain seq x y z
N MET A 1 20.86 4.16 -35.00
CA MET A 1 19.77 4.64 -35.85
C MET A 1 18.87 5.54 -35.01
N SER A 2 18.63 6.76 -35.51
CA SER A 2 18.22 7.94 -34.75
C SER A 2 16.76 7.88 -34.30
N ALA A 3 16.50 7.94 -32.99
CA ALA A 3 15.18 8.16 -32.43
C ALA A 3 14.78 9.62 -32.65
N ARG A 4 13.77 9.87 -33.49
CA ARG A 4 13.20 11.21 -33.68
C ARG A 4 12.40 11.59 -32.43
N SER A 5 12.96 12.50 -31.64
CA SER A 5 12.29 13.19 -30.54
C SER A 5 11.09 14.00 -31.06
N SER A 6 9.88 13.61 -30.66
CA SER A 6 8.65 14.32 -30.96
C SER A 6 8.49 15.52 -30.00
N LYS A 7 8.80 16.73 -30.50
CA LYS A 7 8.54 17.99 -29.78
C LYS A 7 7.03 18.17 -29.50
N PRO A 8 6.63 18.64 -28.30
CA PRO A 8 5.28 19.11 -28.07
C PRO A 8 5.01 20.38 -28.91
N ARG A 9 3.83 20.44 -29.53
CA ARG A 9 3.38 21.54 -30.41
C ARG A 9 3.29 22.85 -29.61
N GLN A 10 3.91 23.92 -30.10
CA GLN A 10 3.68 25.29 -29.62
C GLN A 10 2.20 25.67 -29.79
N ALA A 11 1.65 26.38 -28.81
CA ALA A 11 0.29 26.90 -28.86
C ALA A 11 0.14 27.87 -30.06
N PRO A 12 -0.94 27.77 -30.85
CA PRO A 12 -1.17 28.69 -31.96
C PRO A 12 -1.50 30.11 -31.46
N PRO A 13 -1.17 31.16 -32.23
CA PRO A 13 -1.47 32.54 -31.88
C PRO A 13 -2.98 32.80 -31.78
N PRO A 14 -3.43 33.72 -30.90
CA PRO A 14 -4.85 33.98 -30.67
C PRO A 14 -5.46 34.66 -31.90
N GLY A 15 -6.44 33.98 -32.53
CA GLY A 15 -7.21 34.54 -33.65
C GLY A 15 -7.59 33.57 -34.77
N THR A 16 -7.02 32.36 -34.81
CA THR A 16 -7.46 31.29 -35.75
C THR A 16 -8.09 30.16 -34.95
N ARG A 17 -9.37 29.86 -35.21
CA ARG A 17 -10.01 28.68 -34.61
C ARG A 17 -9.22 27.44 -35.06
N PRO A 18 -8.77 26.57 -34.14
CA PRO A 18 -7.99 25.40 -34.52
C PRO A 18 -8.81 24.51 -35.44
N THR A 19 -8.19 24.04 -36.53
CA THR A 19 -8.83 23.09 -37.45
C THR A 19 -9.00 21.75 -36.76
N LEU A 20 -10.24 21.29 -36.62
CA LEU A 20 -10.59 20.02 -36.00
C LEU A 20 -10.63 18.92 -37.06
N ARG A 21 -9.76 17.91 -36.94
CA ARG A 21 -9.67 16.79 -37.89
C ARG A 21 -10.71 15.74 -37.57
N CYS A 22 -11.70 15.60 -38.44
CA CYS A 22 -12.84 14.70 -38.27
C CYS A 22 -12.61 13.37 -39.00
N ALA A 23 -12.79 12.25 -38.30
CA ALA A 23 -12.85 10.92 -38.87
C ALA A 23 -14.29 10.41 -38.87
N ILE A 24 -14.70 9.78 -39.98
CA ILE A 24 -16.00 9.11 -40.08
C ILE A 24 -15.79 7.62 -39.90
N TYR A 25 -16.60 7.00 -39.04
CA TYR A 25 -16.65 5.55 -38.89
C TYR A 25 -18.03 5.01 -39.28
N THR A 26 -18.03 4.03 -40.19
CA THR A 26 -19.26 3.40 -40.68
C THR A 26 -19.21 1.87 -40.46
N ARG A 27 -20.39 1.27 -40.27
CA ARG A 27 -20.51 -0.18 -40.08
C ARG A 27 -21.81 -0.72 -40.66
N VAL A 28 -21.76 -1.88 -41.29
CA VAL A 28 -22.92 -2.69 -41.67
C VAL A 28 -22.70 -4.13 -41.25
N SER A 29 -23.65 -4.72 -40.53
CA SER A 29 -23.68 -6.16 -40.24
C SER A 29 -24.46 -6.88 -41.34
N THR A 30 -23.97 -8.02 -41.80
CA THR A 30 -24.56 -8.86 -42.86
C THR A 30 -25.93 -9.48 -42.51
N GLU A 31 -26.41 -9.31 -41.28
CA GLU A 31 -27.45 -10.16 -40.70
C GLU A 31 -28.89 -9.63 -40.76
N HIS A 32 -29.18 -8.47 -41.36
CA HIS A 32 -30.57 -7.96 -41.47
C HIS A 32 -30.88 -7.55 -42.91
N GLY A 33 -31.39 -8.51 -43.69
CA GLY A 33 -32.07 -8.24 -44.96
C GLY A 33 -33.42 -7.62 -44.67
N LEU A 34 -33.54 -6.32 -44.99
CA LEU A 34 -34.75 -5.51 -45.29
C LEU A 34 -34.43 -4.00 -45.14
N ASP A 35 -33.44 -3.63 -44.32
CA ASP A 35 -32.95 -2.23 -44.14
C ASP A 35 -31.80 -1.83 -45.10
N GLN A 36 -31.45 -2.68 -46.07
CA GLN A 36 -30.20 -2.57 -46.83
C GLN A 36 -30.14 -1.37 -47.80
N GLU A 37 -31.28 -0.86 -48.29
CA GLU A 37 -31.28 0.26 -49.24
C GLU A 37 -31.12 1.63 -48.56
N PHE A 38 -31.53 1.78 -47.29
CA PHE A 38 -31.47 3.07 -46.58
C PHE A 38 -30.26 3.22 -45.64
N ASN A 39 -29.54 2.14 -45.32
CA ASN A 39 -28.50 2.12 -44.29
C ASN A 39 -27.17 1.53 -44.80
N SER A 40 -26.91 1.67 -46.10
CA SER A 40 -25.63 1.34 -46.72
C SER A 40 -24.47 2.13 -46.07
N LEU A 41 -23.24 1.60 -46.18
CA LEU A 41 -22.05 2.30 -45.69
C LEU A 41 -21.93 3.70 -46.31
N ASP A 42 -22.31 3.83 -47.59
CA ASP A 42 -22.27 5.09 -48.32
C ASP A 42 -23.31 6.09 -47.81
N ASN A 43 -24.55 5.68 -47.52
CA ASN A 43 -25.57 6.58 -46.97
C ASN A 43 -25.18 7.10 -45.57
N GLN A 44 -24.62 6.22 -44.73
CA GLN A 44 -24.12 6.60 -43.40
C GLN A 44 -22.98 7.61 -43.51
N ARG A 45 -22.09 7.38 -44.48
CA ARG A 45 -20.95 8.26 -44.75
C ARG A 45 -21.42 9.61 -45.26
N GLU A 46 -22.31 9.64 -46.25
CA GLU A 46 -22.86 10.87 -46.82
C GLU A 46 -23.54 11.74 -45.76
N ALA A 47 -24.33 11.12 -44.87
CA ALA A 47 -24.94 11.82 -43.74
C ALA A 47 -23.90 12.42 -42.78
N ALA A 48 -22.83 11.68 -42.48
CA ALA A 48 -21.74 12.17 -41.63
C ALA A 48 -20.90 13.26 -42.33
N GLU A 49 -20.67 13.16 -43.63
CA GLU A 49 -20.00 14.19 -44.43
C GLU A 49 -20.84 15.47 -44.51
N ALA A 50 -22.15 15.34 -44.72
CA ALA A 50 -23.08 16.47 -44.67
C ALA A 50 -23.07 17.17 -43.29
N TYR A 51 -23.03 16.39 -42.21
CA TYR A 51 -22.93 16.94 -40.86
C TYR A 51 -21.59 17.65 -40.62
N ILE A 52 -20.46 17.07 -41.03
CA ILE A 52 -19.15 17.74 -40.92
C ILE A 52 -19.12 19.04 -41.73
N ARG A 53 -19.72 19.05 -42.92
CA ARG A 53 -19.86 20.26 -43.76
C ARG A 53 -20.70 21.34 -43.09
N SER A 54 -21.79 20.99 -42.42
CA SER A 54 -22.61 21.98 -41.69
C SER A 54 -21.86 22.60 -40.50
N GLN A 55 -20.93 21.84 -39.90
CA GLN A 55 -20.05 22.31 -38.81
C GLN A 55 -18.74 22.96 -39.30
N ALA A 56 -18.59 23.24 -40.60
CA ALA A 56 -17.37 23.86 -41.14
C ALA A 56 -17.04 25.22 -40.49
N HIS A 57 -18.05 25.96 -40.06
CA HIS A 57 -17.90 27.24 -39.34
C HIS A 57 -17.25 27.09 -37.94
N GLU A 58 -17.27 25.89 -37.37
CA GLU A 58 -16.55 25.53 -36.14
C GLU A 58 -15.11 25.05 -36.41
N GLY A 59 -14.67 25.02 -37.67
CA GLY A 59 -13.32 24.60 -38.06
C GLY A 59 -13.17 23.10 -38.34
N TRP A 60 -14.28 22.37 -38.51
CA TRP A 60 -14.28 20.94 -38.77
C TRP A 60 -13.80 20.62 -40.19
N ARG A 61 -12.88 19.66 -40.31
CA ARG A 61 -12.32 19.21 -41.58
C ARG A 61 -12.26 17.70 -41.65
N LEU A 62 -12.92 17.14 -42.66
CA LEU A 62 -12.90 15.70 -42.92
C LEU A 62 -11.50 15.21 -43.30
N LEU A 63 -11.05 14.14 -42.65
CA LEU A 63 -9.85 13.41 -43.03
C LEU A 63 -10.11 12.48 -44.23
N PRO A 64 -9.12 12.28 -45.12
CA PRO A 64 -9.27 11.40 -46.29
C PRO A 64 -9.36 9.90 -45.91
N GLY A 65 -8.97 9.53 -44.69
CA GLY A 65 -9.02 8.15 -44.22
C GLY A 65 -10.45 7.60 -44.19
N ARG A 66 -10.65 6.41 -44.78
CA ARG A 66 -11.91 5.67 -44.73
C ARG A 66 -11.86 4.58 -43.67
N TYR A 67 -12.79 4.63 -42.71
CA TYR A 67 -12.92 3.66 -41.62
C TYR A 67 -14.27 2.95 -41.71
N ASP A 68 -14.37 2.03 -42.66
CA ASP A 68 -15.61 1.33 -42.99
C ASP A 68 -15.45 -0.17 -42.66
N ASP A 69 -16.28 -0.68 -41.74
CA ASP A 69 -16.31 -2.10 -41.36
C ASP A 69 -17.61 -2.76 -41.88
N GLY A 70 -17.52 -3.40 -43.05
CA GLY A 70 -18.59 -4.22 -43.62
C GLY A 70 -18.52 -5.68 -43.16
N GLY A 71 -19.65 -6.28 -42.76
CA GLY A 71 -19.72 -7.69 -42.34
C GLY A 71 -19.29 -7.97 -40.90
N PHE A 72 -19.06 -6.94 -40.08
CA PHE A 72 -18.64 -7.10 -38.68
C PHE A 72 -19.78 -6.84 -37.68
N SER A 73 -19.82 -7.66 -36.62
CA SER A 73 -20.79 -7.54 -35.53
C SER A 73 -20.48 -6.35 -34.61
N GLY A 74 -21.53 -5.65 -34.20
CA GLY A 74 -21.47 -4.55 -33.23
C GLY A 74 -21.10 -4.98 -31.79
N GLY A 75 -20.99 -6.28 -31.51
CA GLY A 75 -20.70 -6.83 -30.18
C GLY A 75 -19.21 -7.08 -29.86
N SER A 76 -18.30 -6.94 -30.84
CA SER A 76 -16.85 -7.09 -30.62
C SER A 76 -16.11 -5.82 -30.99
N LEU A 77 -15.06 -5.44 -30.25
CA LEU A 77 -14.16 -4.32 -30.60
C LEU A 77 -13.02 -4.72 -31.53
N GLU A 78 -12.84 -6.02 -31.80
CA GLU A 78 -11.82 -6.55 -32.70
C GLU A 78 -12.29 -6.43 -34.16
N ARG A 79 -12.21 -5.21 -34.70
CA ARG A 79 -12.60 -4.92 -36.10
C ARG A 79 -11.48 -4.16 -36.81
N PRO A 80 -11.12 -4.50 -38.05
CA PRO A 80 -9.98 -3.90 -38.73
C PRO A 80 -10.06 -2.37 -38.86
N ALA A 81 -11.20 -1.81 -39.31
CA ALA A 81 -11.30 -0.38 -39.50
C ALA A 81 -11.40 0.38 -38.17
N LEU A 82 -12.13 -0.16 -37.19
CA LEU A 82 -12.17 0.38 -35.82
C LEU A 82 -10.78 0.40 -35.18
N GLN A 83 -10.00 -0.68 -35.27
CA GLN A 83 -8.65 -0.74 -34.70
C GLN A 83 -7.70 0.27 -35.37
N ARG A 84 -7.81 0.46 -36.70
CA ARG A 84 -7.07 1.53 -37.39
C ARG A 84 -7.47 2.91 -36.86
N LEU A 85 -8.77 3.16 -36.66
CA LEU A 85 -9.24 4.43 -36.09
C LEU A 85 -8.69 4.65 -34.68
N LEU A 86 -8.69 3.61 -33.82
CA LEU A 86 -8.16 3.70 -32.46
C LEU A 86 -6.65 3.98 -32.46
N ALA A 87 -5.88 3.39 -33.37
CA ALA A 87 -4.46 3.69 -33.52
C ALA A 87 -4.21 5.14 -33.95
N GLU A 88 -5.07 5.69 -34.80
CA GLU A 88 -5.03 7.09 -35.25
C GLU A 88 -5.38 8.08 -34.12
N VAL A 89 -6.33 7.70 -33.27
CA VAL A 89 -6.67 8.43 -32.03
C VAL A 89 -5.50 8.43 -31.05
N GLN A 90 -4.89 7.27 -30.81
CA GLN A 90 -3.71 7.17 -29.94
C GLN A 90 -2.53 7.99 -30.47
N ALA A 91 -2.36 8.02 -31.80
CA ALA A 91 -1.37 8.86 -32.46
C ALA A 91 -1.75 10.36 -32.52
N ARG A 92 -2.90 10.76 -31.95
CA ARG A 92 -3.44 12.13 -31.96
C ARG A 92 -3.55 12.72 -33.36
N ARG A 93 -3.90 11.89 -34.35
CA ARG A 93 -4.12 12.28 -35.74
C ARG A 93 -5.58 12.66 -36.05
N VAL A 94 -6.49 12.32 -35.14
CA VAL A 94 -7.94 12.60 -35.19
C VAL A 94 -8.32 13.44 -33.97
N ASP A 95 -9.17 14.45 -34.17
CA ASP A 95 -9.70 15.31 -33.09
C ASP A 95 -11.20 15.08 -32.84
N VAL A 96 -11.95 14.63 -33.86
CA VAL A 96 -13.39 14.34 -33.75
C VAL A 96 -13.73 13.04 -34.47
N ILE A 97 -14.51 12.17 -33.83
CA ILE A 97 -15.06 10.95 -34.44
C ILE A 97 -16.56 11.15 -34.66
N VAL A 98 -17.00 10.92 -35.90
CA VAL A 98 -18.40 11.06 -36.32
C VAL A 98 -18.94 9.71 -36.74
N VAL A 99 -20.08 9.33 -36.17
CA VAL A 99 -20.82 8.11 -36.52
C VAL A 99 -22.28 8.44 -36.83
N TYR A 100 -22.92 7.64 -37.68
CA TYR A 100 -24.34 7.83 -37.97
C TYR A 100 -25.22 7.65 -36.71
N LYS A 101 -25.01 6.51 -36.02
CA LYS A 101 -25.68 6.10 -34.77
C LYS A 101 -24.67 5.43 -33.82
N VAL A 102 -24.91 5.49 -32.50
CA VAL A 102 -24.01 4.89 -31.48
C VAL A 102 -23.86 3.37 -31.68
N ASP A 103 -24.92 2.68 -32.09
CA ASP A 103 -24.92 1.23 -32.37
C ASP A 103 -24.01 0.83 -33.54
N ARG A 104 -23.57 1.79 -34.36
CA ARG A 104 -22.53 1.56 -35.38
C ARG A 104 -21.19 1.32 -34.72
N LEU A 105 -20.87 2.04 -33.65
CA LEU A 105 -19.64 1.88 -32.89
C LEU A 105 -19.69 0.61 -32.02
N THR A 106 -20.71 0.45 -31.18
CA THR A 106 -20.85 -0.74 -30.33
C THR A 106 -22.29 -0.93 -29.84
N ARG A 107 -22.70 -2.19 -29.64
CA ARG A 107 -23.97 -2.57 -29.01
C ARG A 107 -23.86 -2.72 -27.49
N ALA A 108 -22.64 -2.82 -26.95
CA ALA A 108 -22.41 -3.00 -25.51
C ALA A 108 -22.11 -1.65 -24.85
N LEU A 109 -22.91 -1.28 -23.84
CA LEU A 109 -22.73 -0.04 -23.07
C LEU A 109 -21.36 0.02 -22.38
N SER A 110 -20.87 -1.11 -21.88
CA SER A 110 -19.56 -1.24 -21.23
C SER A 110 -18.39 -0.95 -22.17
N ASP A 111 -18.50 -1.35 -23.44
CA ASP A 111 -17.49 -1.05 -24.46
C ASP A 111 -17.61 0.37 -24.97
N PHE A 112 -18.83 0.92 -25.06
CA PHE A 112 -19.04 2.33 -25.36
C PHE A 112 -18.34 3.21 -24.33
N ALA A 113 -18.50 2.86 -23.05
CA ALA A 113 -17.85 3.55 -21.94
C ALA A 113 -16.32 3.59 -22.07
N LYS A 114 -15.70 2.43 -22.35
CA LYS A 114 -14.24 2.34 -22.53
C LYS A 114 -13.75 3.17 -23.72
N LEU A 115 -14.49 3.15 -24.83
CA LEU A 115 -14.14 3.92 -26.03
C LEU A 115 -14.22 5.42 -25.76
N VAL A 116 -15.26 5.86 -25.06
CA VAL A 116 -15.44 7.26 -24.66
C VAL A 116 -14.33 7.72 -23.72
N GLU A 117 -13.99 6.95 -22.69
CA GLU A 117 -12.87 7.26 -21.78
C GLU A 117 -11.55 7.35 -22.54
N LEU A 118 -11.33 6.44 -23.51
CA LEU A 118 -10.16 6.48 -24.38
C LEU A 118 -10.12 7.75 -25.23
N PHE A 119 -11.26 8.16 -25.79
CA PHE A 119 -11.35 9.38 -26.60
C PHE A 119 -11.08 10.63 -25.74
N ASP A 120 -11.72 10.75 -24.57
CA ASP A 120 -11.54 11.88 -23.66
C ASP A 120 -10.09 11.99 -23.15
N GLY A 121 -9.48 10.84 -22.79
CA GLY A 121 -8.06 10.77 -22.39
C GLY A 121 -7.07 11.21 -23.50
N HIS A 122 -7.49 11.18 -24.76
CA HIS A 122 -6.70 11.65 -25.91
C HIS A 122 -7.15 13.02 -26.43
N GLY A 123 -8.16 13.65 -25.81
CA GLY A 123 -8.73 14.93 -26.24
C GLY A 123 -9.56 14.84 -27.52
N VAL A 124 -10.08 13.65 -27.85
CA VAL A 124 -10.91 13.40 -29.03
C VAL A 124 -12.39 13.51 -28.67
N SER A 125 -13.14 14.26 -29.47
CA SER A 125 -14.59 14.39 -29.30
C SER A 125 -15.35 13.34 -30.11
N PHE A 126 -16.51 12.93 -29.61
CA PHE A 126 -17.38 11.93 -30.24
C PHE A 126 -18.75 12.53 -30.55
N VAL A 127 -19.23 12.30 -31.78
CA VAL A 127 -20.53 12.80 -32.26
C VAL A 127 -21.32 11.73 -32.99
N SER A 128 -22.60 11.62 -32.65
CA SER A 128 -23.59 10.85 -33.40
C SER A 128 -24.44 11.80 -34.28
N VAL A 129 -24.66 11.45 -35.54
CA VAL A 129 -25.41 12.29 -36.48
C VAL A 129 -26.92 12.28 -36.19
N THR A 130 -27.53 11.12 -35.96
CA THR A 130 -28.99 11.02 -35.78
C THR A 130 -29.44 11.04 -34.32
N GLN A 131 -28.52 11.12 -33.37
CA GLN A 131 -28.82 11.11 -31.94
C GLN A 131 -28.17 12.35 -31.32
N ALA A 132 -28.81 12.98 -30.32
CA ALA A 132 -28.30 14.18 -29.67
C ALA A 132 -27.08 13.93 -28.74
N PHE A 133 -26.17 13.05 -29.16
CA PHE A 133 -24.93 12.75 -28.47
C PHE A 133 -23.78 13.52 -29.10
N ASN A 134 -23.39 14.60 -28.44
CA ASN A 134 -22.25 15.40 -28.84
C ASN A 134 -21.39 15.78 -27.62
N THR A 135 -20.20 15.18 -27.51
CA THR A 135 -19.27 15.45 -26.40
C THR A 135 -18.55 16.79 -26.50
N THR A 136 -18.76 17.56 -27.59
CA THR A 136 -18.32 18.96 -27.67
C THR A 136 -19.21 19.88 -26.84
N THR A 137 -20.43 19.45 -26.49
CA THR A 137 -21.39 20.23 -25.70
C THR A 137 -21.43 19.80 -24.23
N SER A 138 -21.68 20.75 -23.33
CA SER A 138 -21.79 20.47 -21.88
C SER A 138 -22.92 19.49 -21.56
N MET A 139 -24.05 19.57 -22.28
CA MET A 139 -25.20 18.67 -22.10
C MET A 139 -24.89 17.24 -22.60
N GLY A 140 -24.19 17.11 -23.74
CA GLY A 140 -23.76 15.80 -24.24
C GLY A 140 -22.74 15.14 -23.32
N ARG A 141 -21.82 15.92 -22.71
CA ARG A 141 -20.90 15.42 -21.67
C ARG A 141 -21.64 14.92 -20.42
N LEU A 142 -22.69 15.63 -19.97
CA LEU A 142 -23.51 15.20 -18.84
C LEU A 142 -24.20 13.86 -19.12
N THR A 143 -24.89 13.75 -20.27
CA THR A 143 -25.61 12.53 -20.66
C THR A 143 -24.66 11.32 -20.76
N LEU A 144 -23.45 11.57 -21.27
CA LEU A 144 -22.40 10.56 -21.37
C LEU A 144 -21.90 10.12 -20.00
N ASN A 145 -21.66 11.03 -19.06
CA ASN A 145 -21.26 10.67 -17.69
C ASN A 145 -22.33 9.83 -16.97
N VAL A 146 -23.61 10.08 -17.23
CA VAL A 146 -24.71 9.26 -16.70
C VAL A 146 -24.64 7.84 -17.28
N LEU A 147 -24.46 7.69 -18.59
CA LEU A 147 -24.29 6.38 -19.24
C LEU A 147 -23.06 5.63 -18.73
N LEU A 148 -21.94 6.34 -18.53
CA LEU A 148 -20.73 5.77 -17.90
C LEU A 148 -21.02 5.27 -16.49
N SER A 149 -21.75 6.04 -15.69
CA SER A 149 -22.12 5.66 -14.32
C SER A 149 -22.95 4.38 -14.29
N PHE A 150 -23.90 4.22 -15.22
CA PHE A 150 -24.67 2.97 -15.36
C PHE A 150 -23.79 1.79 -15.80
N ALA A 151 -22.88 2.00 -16.74
CA ALA A 151 -21.94 0.97 -17.19
C ALA A 151 -21.02 0.50 -16.05
N GLN A 152 -20.59 1.44 -15.19
CA GLN A 152 -19.80 1.15 -14.01
C GLN A 152 -20.64 0.38 -12.97
N PHE A 153 -21.86 0.85 -12.70
CA PHE A 153 -22.80 0.20 -11.80
C PHE A 153 -23.08 -1.26 -12.21
N GLU A 154 -23.34 -1.53 -13.49
CA GLU A 154 -23.54 -2.91 -13.98
C GLU A 154 -22.30 -3.79 -13.78
N ARG A 155 -21.08 -3.26 -13.96
CA ARG A 155 -19.84 -4.00 -13.67
C ARG A 155 -19.72 -4.32 -12.19
N GLU A 156 -20.03 -3.37 -11.32
CA GLU A 156 -19.98 -3.54 -9.86
C GLU A 156 -20.99 -4.59 -9.40
N VAL A 157 -22.25 -4.50 -9.85
CA VAL A 157 -23.31 -5.47 -9.55
C VAL A 157 -22.97 -6.87 -10.09
N THR A 158 -22.39 -6.96 -11.29
CA THR A 158 -21.94 -8.24 -11.84
C THR A 158 -20.80 -8.83 -11.00
N GLY A 159 -19.85 -8.01 -10.58
CA GLY A 159 -18.77 -8.41 -9.68
C GLY A 159 -19.29 -8.91 -8.33
N GLU A 160 -20.29 -8.24 -7.76
CA GLU A 160 -20.99 -8.69 -6.55
C GLU A 160 -21.64 -10.05 -6.74
N ARG A 161 -22.45 -10.23 -7.80
CA ARG A 161 -23.10 -11.51 -8.09
C ARG A 161 -22.11 -12.64 -8.32
N ILE A 162 -20.96 -12.38 -8.97
CA ILE A 162 -19.90 -13.37 -9.14
C ILE A 162 -19.31 -13.76 -7.77
N ARG A 163 -19.04 -12.78 -6.90
CA ARG A 163 -18.55 -13.05 -5.53
C ARG A 163 -19.55 -13.85 -4.71
N ASP A 164 -20.85 -13.56 -4.84
CA ASP A 164 -21.90 -14.29 -4.15
C ASP A 164 -22.05 -15.72 -4.67
N LYS A 165 -21.96 -15.92 -5.98
CA LYS A 165 -21.90 -17.26 -6.59
C LYS A 165 -20.67 -18.05 -6.12
N ILE A 166 -19.51 -17.40 -6.02
CA ILE A 166 -18.29 -18.02 -5.48
C ILE A 166 -18.48 -18.40 -4.01
N ALA A 167 -19.02 -17.49 -3.19
CA ALA A 167 -19.28 -17.75 -1.78
C ALA A 167 -20.30 -18.90 -1.60
N ALA A 168 -21.39 -18.89 -2.38
CA ALA A 168 -22.39 -19.95 -2.37
C ALA A 168 -21.80 -21.30 -2.84
N SER A 169 -20.95 -21.30 -3.86
CA SER A 169 -20.30 -22.52 -4.35
C SER A 169 -19.28 -23.07 -3.35
N LYS A 170 -18.53 -22.20 -2.65
CA LYS A 170 -17.63 -22.61 -1.56
C LYS A 170 -18.39 -23.14 -0.35
N ARG A 171 -19.57 -22.59 -0.03
CA ARG A 171 -20.48 -23.16 0.99
C ARG A 171 -20.98 -24.55 0.61
N LYS A 172 -21.15 -24.81 -0.68
CA LYS A 172 -21.49 -26.15 -1.22
C LYS A 172 -20.27 -27.08 -1.31
N GLY A 173 -19.10 -26.66 -0.86
CA GLY A 173 -17.89 -27.49 -0.87
C GLY A 173 -17.18 -27.61 -2.23
N ILE A 174 -17.54 -26.77 -3.22
CA ILE A 174 -16.97 -26.82 -4.58
C ILE A 174 -15.69 -25.99 -4.64
N TRP A 175 -14.66 -26.51 -5.33
CA TRP A 175 -13.40 -25.81 -5.52
C TRP A 175 -13.53 -24.71 -6.59
N MET A 176 -13.49 -23.44 -6.16
CA MET A 176 -13.67 -22.28 -7.03
C MET A 176 -12.35 -21.69 -7.58
N GLY A 177 -11.29 -22.48 -7.63
CA GLY A 177 -10.00 -22.10 -8.23
C GLY A 177 -8.97 -21.52 -7.25
N GLY A 178 -7.78 -21.22 -7.79
CA GLY A 178 -6.58 -20.81 -7.06
C GLY A 178 -5.44 -21.81 -7.20
N VAL A 179 -4.36 -21.62 -6.44
CA VAL A 179 -3.25 -22.57 -6.40
C VAL A 179 -3.72 -23.87 -5.74
N VAL A 180 -3.62 -24.98 -6.47
CA VAL A 180 -4.03 -26.30 -5.99
C VAL A 180 -3.09 -26.73 -4.85
N PRO A 181 -3.60 -27.12 -3.67
CA PRO A 181 -2.77 -27.64 -2.58
C PRO A 181 -2.00 -28.90 -2.99
N LEU A 182 -0.89 -29.19 -2.29
CA LEU A 182 -0.18 -30.46 -2.47
C LEU A 182 -1.11 -31.65 -2.18
N GLY A 183 -0.96 -32.77 -2.86
CA GLY A 183 -1.82 -33.95 -2.64
C GLY A 183 -3.10 -33.97 -3.47
N TYR A 184 -3.45 -32.87 -4.16
CA TYR A 184 -4.66 -32.79 -4.96
C TYR A 184 -4.40 -32.35 -6.41
N ARG A 185 -5.30 -32.75 -7.30
CA ARG A 185 -5.44 -32.28 -8.68
C ARG A 185 -6.86 -31.74 -8.86
N VAL A 186 -7.03 -30.76 -9.74
CA VAL A 186 -8.36 -30.25 -10.12
C VAL A 186 -8.78 -30.90 -11.43
N GLU A 187 -9.91 -31.59 -11.41
CA GLU A 187 -10.63 -32.08 -12.59
C GLU A 187 -12.10 -31.67 -12.41
N ASP A 188 -12.74 -31.09 -13.44
CA ASP A 188 -14.15 -30.64 -13.41
C ASP A 188 -14.58 -29.79 -12.20
N ARG A 189 -13.67 -28.94 -11.68
CA ARG A 189 -13.87 -28.11 -10.47
C ARG A 189 -14.04 -28.91 -9.16
N ALA A 190 -13.71 -30.20 -9.17
CA ALA A 190 -13.55 -31.03 -7.99
C ALA A 190 -12.06 -31.27 -7.71
N LEU A 191 -11.71 -31.44 -6.43
CA LEU A 191 -10.36 -31.82 -6.02
C LEU A 191 -10.29 -33.35 -5.90
N HIS A 192 -9.41 -33.95 -6.67
CA HIS A 192 -9.12 -35.38 -6.66
C HIS A 192 -7.77 -35.63 -5.99
N VAL A 193 -7.68 -36.66 -5.17
CA VAL A 193 -6.46 -37.02 -4.46
C VAL A 193 -5.46 -37.65 -5.44
N VAL A 194 -4.22 -37.17 -5.40
CA VAL A 194 -3.08 -37.76 -6.12
C VAL A 194 -2.28 -38.56 -5.11
N GLU A 195 -2.37 -39.90 -5.15
CA GLU A 195 -1.88 -40.76 -4.05
C GLU A 195 -0.38 -40.58 -3.77
N GLU A 196 0.45 -40.40 -4.78
CA GLU A 196 1.89 -40.14 -4.62
C GLU A 196 2.15 -38.89 -3.77
N HIS A 197 1.47 -37.79 -4.10
CA HIS A 197 1.58 -36.54 -3.34
C HIS A 197 0.85 -36.62 -1.99
N ALA A 198 -0.21 -37.41 -1.89
CA ALA A 198 -0.96 -37.62 -0.66
C ALA A 198 -0.13 -38.41 0.36
N ALA A 199 0.61 -39.43 -0.07
CA ALA A 199 1.56 -40.17 0.75
C ALA A 199 2.63 -39.24 1.34
N LEU A 200 3.18 -38.33 0.54
CA LEU A 200 4.11 -37.30 1.02
C LEU A 200 3.46 -36.39 2.08
N VAL A 201 2.21 -35.95 1.86
CA VAL A 201 1.48 -35.15 2.85
C VAL A 201 1.31 -35.94 4.16
N ARG A 202 0.87 -37.20 4.10
CA ARG A 202 0.72 -38.06 5.29
C ARG A 202 2.06 -38.23 6.02
N ALA A 203 3.14 -38.44 5.28
CA ALA A 203 4.50 -38.54 5.84
C ALA A 203 4.93 -37.24 6.54
N ILE A 204 4.62 -36.07 5.99
CA ILE A 204 4.92 -34.77 6.62
C ILE A 204 4.14 -34.59 7.93
N PHE A 205 2.86 -34.98 7.98
CA PHE A 205 2.05 -34.92 9.20
C PHE A 205 2.59 -35.87 10.28
N ALA A 206 2.89 -37.12 9.90
CA ALA A 206 3.50 -38.10 10.81
C ALA A 206 4.89 -37.65 11.30
N GLY A 207 5.73 -37.15 10.39
CA GLY A 207 7.05 -36.62 10.71
C GLY A 207 6.97 -35.43 11.67
N TYR A 208 5.98 -34.54 11.53
CA TYR A 208 5.79 -33.45 12.49
C TYR A 208 5.46 -33.98 13.91
N LEU A 209 4.65 -35.04 14.00
CA LEU A 209 4.35 -35.70 15.27
C LEU A 209 5.54 -36.49 15.85
N ALA A 210 6.45 -36.98 15.01
CA ALA A 210 7.69 -37.61 15.48
C ALA A 210 8.69 -36.56 16.01
N HIS A 211 9.02 -35.57 15.18
CA HIS A 211 10.08 -34.57 15.46
C HIS A 211 9.65 -33.46 16.42
N GLY A 212 8.36 -33.14 16.40
CA GLY A 212 7.74 -32.20 17.31
C GLY A 212 7.95 -30.72 17.07
N THR A 213 8.89 -30.32 16.24
CA THR A 213 9.05 -28.93 15.82
C THR A 213 9.14 -28.85 14.30
N VAL A 214 8.65 -27.73 13.73
CA VAL A 214 8.76 -27.49 12.27
C VAL A 214 10.22 -27.32 11.85
N ALA A 215 11.10 -26.89 12.76
CA ALA A 215 12.54 -26.78 12.48
C ALA A 215 13.17 -28.16 12.28
N ALA A 216 12.95 -29.08 13.21
CA ALA A 216 13.47 -30.45 13.13
C ALA A 216 12.87 -31.20 11.93
N LEU A 217 11.56 -31.06 11.69
CA LEU A 217 10.92 -31.63 10.50
C LEU A 217 11.54 -31.10 9.20
N LYS A 218 11.82 -29.79 9.13
CA LYS A 218 12.43 -29.21 7.92
C LYS A 218 13.84 -29.76 7.69
N GLN A 219 14.62 -29.93 8.75
CA GLN A 219 15.95 -30.50 8.68
C GLN A 219 15.91 -31.96 8.20
N ASP A 220 15.02 -32.77 8.78
CA ASP A 220 14.82 -34.16 8.36
C ASP A 220 14.41 -34.28 6.89
N LEU A 221 13.49 -33.41 6.43
CA LEU A 221 13.10 -33.36 5.01
C LEU A 221 14.26 -32.96 4.09
N ASP A 222 15.12 -32.03 4.52
CA ASP A 222 16.30 -31.65 3.75
C ASP A 222 17.34 -32.78 3.70
N GLU A 223 17.57 -33.47 4.82
CA GLU A 223 18.50 -34.61 4.92
C GLU A 223 18.05 -35.79 4.05
N GLN A 224 16.75 -36.04 3.96
CA GLN A 224 16.15 -37.04 3.08
C GLN A 224 16.06 -36.58 1.60
N GLY A 225 16.45 -35.34 1.29
CA GLY A 225 16.39 -34.79 -0.07
C GLY A 225 14.96 -34.58 -0.60
N ILE A 226 13.98 -34.49 0.29
CA ILE A 226 12.56 -34.37 -0.09
C ILE A 226 12.25 -32.93 -0.49
N THR A 227 11.88 -32.74 -1.75
CA THR A 227 11.57 -31.43 -2.33
C THR A 227 10.09 -31.26 -2.64
N LEU A 228 9.65 -30.01 -2.87
CA LEU A 228 8.30 -29.76 -3.36
C LEU A 228 8.18 -30.28 -4.80
N PRO A 229 7.14 -31.07 -5.13
CA PRO A 229 6.88 -31.46 -6.52
C PRO A 229 6.76 -30.23 -7.44
N ALA A 230 7.42 -30.30 -8.60
CA ALA A 230 7.31 -29.27 -9.63
C ALA A 230 5.92 -29.29 -10.26
N ARG A 231 5.36 -28.09 -10.48
CA ARG A 231 4.01 -27.91 -11.03
C ARG A 231 4.03 -26.80 -12.04
N ARG A 232 3.33 -27.01 -13.14
CA ARG A 232 3.13 -26.01 -14.18
C ARG A 232 1.72 -25.46 -14.09
N ASP A 233 1.59 -24.14 -13.98
CA ASP A 233 0.28 -23.50 -14.00
C ASP A 233 -0.29 -23.41 -15.44
N GLY A 234 -1.57 -23.04 -15.57
CA GLY A 234 -2.22 -22.86 -16.87
C GLY A 234 -1.65 -21.71 -17.73
N ALA A 235 -0.78 -20.87 -17.16
CA ALA A 235 -0.02 -19.84 -17.86
C ALA A 235 1.39 -20.32 -18.25
N GLY A 236 1.71 -21.60 -18.04
CA GLY A 236 2.99 -22.21 -18.39
C GLY A 236 4.11 -21.97 -17.38
N ARG A 237 3.83 -21.31 -16.25
CA ARG A 237 4.80 -20.99 -15.20
C ARG A 237 5.07 -22.21 -14.33
N GLU A 238 6.34 -22.57 -14.20
CA GLU A 238 6.76 -23.64 -13.32
C GLU A 238 6.98 -23.11 -11.90
N THR A 239 6.39 -23.79 -10.92
CA THR A 239 6.48 -23.49 -9.49
C THR A 239 6.74 -24.80 -8.73
N GLY A 240 7.60 -24.76 -7.72
CA GLY A 240 8.05 -25.98 -7.01
C GLY A 240 9.46 -26.39 -7.43
N GLY A 241 9.84 -27.63 -7.13
CA GLY A 241 11.17 -28.20 -7.41
C GLY A 241 12.27 -27.83 -6.40
N GLY A 242 11.96 -26.97 -5.42
CA GLY A 242 12.89 -26.56 -4.36
C GLY A 242 12.59 -27.20 -3.00
N PRO A 243 13.48 -27.04 -2.01
CA PRO A 243 13.30 -27.59 -0.67
C PRO A 243 12.11 -26.96 0.08
N PHE A 244 11.58 -27.68 1.06
CA PHE A 244 10.50 -27.15 1.91
C PHE A 244 10.97 -25.99 2.77
N SER A 245 10.32 -24.83 2.61
CA SER A 245 10.50 -23.72 3.53
C SER A 245 9.65 -23.93 4.77
N ARG A 246 10.09 -23.38 5.92
CA ARG A 246 9.30 -23.41 7.16
C ARG A 246 7.91 -22.82 6.97
N GLY A 247 7.79 -21.75 6.16
CA GLY A 247 6.52 -21.12 5.84
C GLY A 247 5.59 -22.04 5.02
N HIS A 248 6.13 -22.85 4.12
CA HIS A 248 5.35 -23.86 3.41
C HIS A 248 4.82 -24.93 4.37
N LEU A 249 5.66 -25.43 5.28
CA LEU A 249 5.27 -26.43 6.28
C LEU A 249 4.16 -25.91 7.21
N TYR A 250 4.28 -24.70 7.73
CA TYR A 250 3.20 -24.11 8.55
C TYR A 250 1.89 -23.93 7.78
N LYS A 251 1.96 -23.50 6.51
CA LYS A 251 0.76 -23.38 5.66
C LYS A 251 0.13 -24.74 5.37
N LEU A 252 0.94 -25.78 5.17
CA LEU A 252 0.48 -27.14 4.91
C LEU A 252 -0.18 -27.74 6.16
N LEU A 253 0.52 -27.73 7.30
CA LEU A 253 0.03 -28.28 8.57
C LEU A 253 -1.19 -27.53 9.12
N GLY A 254 -1.37 -26.25 8.74
CA GLY A 254 -2.50 -25.41 9.19
C GLY A 254 -3.65 -25.29 8.18
N ASN A 255 -3.68 -26.07 7.11
CA ASN A 255 -4.75 -26.03 6.11
C ASN A 255 -5.82 -27.12 6.35
N PRO A 256 -7.07 -26.77 6.73
CA PRO A 256 -8.17 -27.73 6.93
C PRO A 256 -8.55 -28.52 5.68
N LEU A 257 -8.04 -28.14 4.51
CA LEU A 257 -8.27 -28.87 3.26
C LEU A 257 -7.81 -30.33 3.34
N TYR A 258 -6.79 -30.64 4.14
CA TYR A 258 -6.32 -32.02 4.28
C TYR A 258 -7.25 -32.95 5.05
N ILE A 259 -8.21 -32.40 5.82
CA ILE A 259 -9.27 -33.14 6.50
C ILE A 259 -10.63 -33.05 5.78
N GLY A 260 -10.64 -32.66 4.49
CA GLY A 260 -11.87 -32.56 3.71
C GLY A 260 -12.59 -31.21 3.83
N GLN A 261 -12.01 -30.19 4.48
CA GLN A 261 -12.72 -28.94 4.77
C GLN A 261 -12.15 -27.71 4.05
N LEU A 262 -13.00 -26.78 3.62
CA LEU A 262 -12.63 -25.56 2.90
C LEU A 262 -12.77 -24.32 3.79
N ARG A 263 -11.69 -23.54 3.92
CA ARG A 263 -11.71 -22.27 4.66
C ARG A 263 -12.05 -21.09 3.74
N HIS A 264 -13.09 -20.32 4.08
CA HIS A 264 -13.45 -19.08 3.41
C HIS A 264 -13.81 -17.97 4.41
N LYS A 265 -13.12 -16.82 4.33
CA LYS A 265 -13.33 -15.66 5.22
C LYS A 265 -13.41 -16.02 6.72
N GLY A 266 -12.58 -16.96 7.16
CA GLY A 266 -12.54 -17.42 8.56
C GLY A 266 -13.56 -18.50 8.92
N GLN A 267 -14.54 -18.78 8.05
CA GLN A 267 -15.47 -19.90 8.22
C GLN A 267 -14.90 -21.16 7.56
N VAL A 268 -15.20 -22.32 8.14
CA VAL A 268 -14.79 -23.62 7.63
C VAL A 268 -16.06 -24.35 7.17
N HIS A 269 -16.03 -24.88 5.95
CA HIS A 269 -17.14 -25.61 5.34
C HIS A 269 -16.69 -27.01 4.95
N GLU A 270 -17.61 -27.98 4.97
CA GLU A 270 -17.37 -29.31 4.41
C GLU A 270 -17.11 -29.19 2.90
N GLY A 271 -15.98 -29.76 2.46
CA GLY A 271 -15.61 -29.85 1.05
C GLY A 271 -16.14 -31.13 0.42
N GLN A 272 -16.27 -31.13 -0.91
CA GLN A 272 -16.68 -32.33 -1.66
C GLN A 272 -15.51 -33.30 -1.94
N HIS A 273 -14.31 -32.96 -1.46
CA HIS A 273 -13.09 -33.71 -1.76
C HIS A 273 -12.73 -34.68 -0.64
N ALA A 274 -12.08 -35.79 -1.00
CA ALA A 274 -11.64 -36.79 -0.04
C ALA A 274 -10.52 -36.24 0.86
N ALA A 275 -10.58 -36.53 2.16
CA ALA A 275 -9.53 -36.19 3.10
C ALA A 275 -8.26 -37.02 2.87
N ILE A 276 -7.09 -36.39 3.01
CA ILE A 276 -5.77 -37.06 2.95
C ILE A 276 -5.32 -37.48 4.36
N VAL A 277 -5.66 -36.68 5.37
CA VAL A 277 -5.28 -36.90 6.77
C VAL A 277 -6.54 -37.14 7.58
N ASP A 278 -6.50 -38.07 8.52
CA ASP A 278 -7.60 -38.34 9.43
C ASP A 278 -7.74 -37.23 10.48
N GLY A 279 -8.94 -37.11 11.06
CA GLY A 279 -9.25 -36.07 12.04
C GLY A 279 -8.41 -36.15 13.32
N VAL A 280 -7.98 -37.36 13.72
CA VAL A 280 -7.23 -37.58 14.96
C VAL A 280 -5.79 -37.07 14.81
N THR A 281 -5.12 -37.48 13.73
CA THR A 281 -3.78 -36.97 13.37
C THR A 281 -3.80 -35.46 13.22
N TRP A 282 -4.83 -34.90 12.57
CA TRP A 282 -4.97 -33.45 12.43
C TRP A 282 -5.08 -32.73 13.79
N GLN A 283 -5.94 -33.21 14.68
CA GLN A 283 -6.11 -32.63 16.02
C GLN A 283 -4.80 -32.67 16.81
N ALA A 284 -4.11 -33.81 16.83
CA ALA A 284 -2.81 -33.95 17.50
C ALA A 284 -1.77 -32.93 16.96
N VAL A 285 -1.75 -32.71 15.64
CA VAL A 285 -0.87 -31.70 15.02
C VAL A 285 -1.26 -30.28 15.45
N GLN A 286 -2.55 -29.93 15.47
CA GLN A 286 -3.01 -28.60 15.89
C GLN A 286 -2.74 -28.33 17.38
N GLU A 287 -2.96 -29.31 18.25
CA GLU A 287 -2.64 -29.23 19.68
C GLU A 287 -1.14 -29.01 19.91
N ARG A 288 -0.30 -29.71 19.15
CA ARG A 288 1.14 -29.53 19.25
C ARG A 288 1.60 -28.18 18.70
N LEU A 289 1.02 -27.72 17.59
CA LEU A 289 1.30 -26.39 17.03
C LEU A 289 0.94 -25.28 18.01
N THR A 290 -0.21 -25.36 18.66
CA THR A 290 -0.66 -24.39 19.67
C THR A 290 0.20 -24.45 20.93
N THR A 291 0.53 -25.65 21.42
CA THR A 291 1.44 -25.85 22.55
C THR A 291 2.83 -25.27 22.27
N ASN A 292 3.41 -25.56 21.10
CA ASN A 292 4.70 -25.00 20.69
C ASN A 292 4.65 -23.49 20.54
N HIS A 293 3.54 -22.92 20.06
CA HIS A 293 3.35 -21.48 20.02
C HIS A 293 3.36 -20.90 21.44
N HIS A 294 2.64 -21.50 22.39
CA HIS A 294 2.61 -21.07 23.80
C HIS A 294 3.97 -21.26 24.49
N GLN A 295 4.67 -22.36 24.22
CA GLN A 295 5.99 -22.64 24.76
C GLN A 295 7.06 -21.72 24.15
N HIS A 296 6.99 -21.32 22.87
CA HIS A 296 7.90 -20.30 22.34
C HIS A 296 7.65 -18.92 22.96
N HIS A 297 6.42 -18.60 23.37
CA HIS A 297 6.12 -17.40 24.16
C HIS A 297 6.66 -17.50 25.59
N ARG A 298 6.68 -18.69 26.20
CA ARG A 298 7.25 -18.94 27.55
C ARG A 298 8.78 -19.16 27.56
N GLY A 299 9.32 -19.69 26.47
CA GLY A 299 10.69 -20.20 26.29
C GLY A 299 11.59 -19.28 25.47
N ARG A 300 11.20 -18.03 25.25
CA ARG A 300 12.18 -16.93 25.08
C ARG A 300 12.90 -16.69 26.42
N SER A 301 13.62 -17.69 26.88
CA SER A 301 14.45 -17.74 28.08
C SER A 301 15.68 -18.55 27.68
N GLU A 302 16.68 -17.97 27.02
CA GLU A 302 17.66 -17.01 27.56
C GLU A 302 17.40 -15.55 27.18
N SER A 303 16.34 -14.95 27.71
CA SER A 303 16.21 -13.51 27.61
C SER A 303 17.29 -12.87 28.49
N VAL A 304 18.12 -11.99 27.93
CA VAL A 304 19.00 -11.05 28.67
C VAL A 304 18.18 -10.12 29.60
N HIS A 305 16.88 -10.33 29.75
CA HIS A 305 15.92 -9.54 30.50
C HIS A 305 15.45 -10.38 31.70
N LEU A 306 15.90 -10.01 32.90
CA LEU A 306 15.68 -10.80 34.14
C LEU A 306 14.20 -10.80 34.60
N LEU A 307 13.42 -9.79 34.20
CA LEU A 307 12.03 -9.58 34.62
C LEU A 307 11.01 -9.94 33.54
N THR A 308 11.41 -10.73 32.53
CA THR A 308 10.50 -11.18 31.46
C THR A 308 9.30 -11.91 32.04
N GLY A 309 8.08 -11.42 31.74
CA GLY A 309 6.82 -12.01 32.21
C GLY A 309 6.45 -11.70 33.67
N ARG A 310 7.31 -11.00 34.43
CA ARG A 310 7.06 -10.64 35.85
C ARG A 310 6.74 -9.17 36.06
N LEU A 311 7.08 -8.29 35.10
CA LEU A 311 6.89 -6.84 35.21
C LEU A 311 5.50 -6.41 34.70
N ARG A 312 4.78 -5.63 35.51
CA ARG A 312 3.46 -5.06 35.21
C ARG A 312 3.44 -3.55 35.43
N ASP A 313 2.58 -2.85 34.71
CA ASP A 313 2.33 -1.43 34.94
C ASP A 313 1.32 -1.18 36.08
N VAL A 314 1.04 0.09 36.40
CA VAL A 314 0.07 0.49 37.45
C VAL A 314 -1.33 -0.08 37.20
N ALA A 315 -1.71 -0.32 35.95
CA ALA A 315 -3.00 -0.90 35.59
C ALA A 315 -3.01 -2.43 35.67
N GLY A 316 -1.87 -3.06 35.99
CA GLY A 316 -1.72 -4.51 36.08
C GLY A 316 -1.41 -5.19 34.74
N GLU A 317 -1.22 -4.42 33.66
CA GLU A 317 -0.94 -4.96 32.33
C GLU A 317 0.53 -5.40 32.21
N PRO A 318 0.82 -6.53 31.53
CA PRO A 318 2.17 -7.04 31.42
C PRO A 318 3.04 -6.16 30.51
N MET A 319 4.26 -5.86 30.97
CA MET A 319 5.25 -5.14 30.19
C MET A 319 6.11 -6.11 29.35
N VAL A 320 6.32 -5.76 28.09
CA VAL A 320 7.03 -6.61 27.11
C VAL A 320 8.49 -6.17 26.96
N PRO A 321 9.46 -7.10 26.99
CA PRO A 321 10.86 -6.78 26.74
C PRO A 321 11.07 -6.30 25.29
N SER A 322 11.85 -5.25 25.12
CA SER A 322 12.17 -4.61 23.85
C SER A 322 13.64 -4.17 23.82
N HIS A 323 14.22 -4.04 22.64
CA HIS A 323 15.58 -3.54 22.48
C HIS A 323 15.68 -2.52 21.35
N ALA A 324 16.65 -1.62 21.45
CA ALA A 324 17.05 -0.71 20.38
C ALA A 324 18.55 -0.83 20.15
N GLN A 325 19.00 -0.73 18.90
CA GLN A 325 20.40 -0.86 18.53
C GLN A 325 20.91 0.45 17.91
N LYS A 326 22.08 0.91 18.36
CA LYS A 326 22.78 2.07 17.77
C LYS A 326 24.25 1.69 17.56
N GLY A 327 24.58 1.30 16.33
CA GLY A 327 25.90 0.72 16.03
C GLY A 327 26.11 -0.60 16.80
N PRO A 328 27.24 -0.80 17.49
CA PRO A 328 27.49 -2.01 18.29
C PRO A 328 26.74 -2.02 19.63
N LEU A 329 26.17 -0.89 20.07
CA LEU A 329 25.51 -0.77 21.37
C LEU A 329 24.03 -1.21 21.30
N ARG A 330 23.67 -2.20 22.14
CA ARG A 330 22.29 -2.69 22.31
C ARG A 330 21.68 -2.17 23.62
N TYR A 331 20.65 -1.35 23.51
CA TYR A 331 19.89 -0.81 24.64
C TYR A 331 18.66 -1.68 24.92
N ARG A 332 18.48 -2.09 26.18
CA ARG A 332 17.42 -2.99 26.64
C ARG A 332 16.34 -2.22 27.39
N TYR A 333 15.07 -2.55 27.15
CA TYR A 333 13.90 -1.88 27.74
C TYR A 333 12.76 -2.84 28.06
N TYR A 334 11.85 -2.42 28.94
CA TYR A 334 10.52 -2.97 29.11
C TYR A 334 9.48 -1.94 28.67
N VAL A 335 8.48 -2.35 27.88
CA VAL A 335 7.50 -1.45 27.26
C VAL A 335 6.08 -1.89 27.61
N ALA A 336 5.24 -0.96 28.04
CA ALA A 336 3.82 -1.24 28.27
C ALA A 336 3.10 -1.55 26.95
N ARG A 337 2.15 -2.49 26.99
CA ARG A 337 1.42 -2.95 25.81
C ARG A 337 0.47 -1.87 25.29
N GLU A 338 -0.22 -1.20 26.21
CA GLU A 338 -1.15 -0.13 25.90
C GLU A 338 -0.47 1.25 25.86
N VAL A 339 -1.11 2.14 25.11
CA VAL A 339 -0.71 3.54 25.00
C VAL A 339 -1.46 4.28 26.11
N GLY A 340 -0.74 4.93 27.02
CA GLY A 340 -1.39 5.72 28.07
C GLY A 340 -2.21 6.88 27.49
N LEU A 341 -3.03 7.52 28.34
CA LEU A 341 -3.92 8.63 27.97
C LEU A 341 -3.22 9.77 27.19
N ASP A 342 -1.92 9.94 27.39
CA ASP A 342 -1.06 10.92 26.70
C ASP A 342 -0.58 10.49 25.29
N GLY A 343 -1.08 9.38 24.76
CA GLY A 343 -0.69 8.88 23.43
C GLY A 343 0.71 8.26 23.34
N LYS A 344 1.38 8.02 24.49
CA LYS A 344 2.74 7.42 24.56
C LYS A 344 2.76 6.17 25.41
N ARG A 345 3.56 5.18 24.98
CA ARG A 345 3.80 3.93 25.73
C ARG A 345 4.88 4.15 26.79
N LEU A 346 4.62 3.68 28.01
CA LEU A 346 5.63 3.64 29.07
C LEU A 346 6.79 2.76 28.63
N ARG A 347 8.02 3.27 28.77
CA ARG A 347 9.25 2.55 28.39
C ARG A 347 10.30 2.73 29.47
N LEU A 348 10.68 1.63 30.11
CA LEU A 348 11.64 1.57 31.20
C LEU A 348 12.95 0.95 30.71
N PRO A 349 14.13 1.50 31.07
CA PRO A 349 15.42 0.87 30.76
C PRO A 349 15.61 -0.38 31.62
N ALA A 350 15.98 -1.51 31.01
CA ALA A 350 16.04 -2.80 31.70
C ALA A 350 17.14 -2.86 32.76
N GLY A 351 18.34 -2.30 32.50
CA GLY A 351 19.46 -2.36 33.44
C GLY A 351 19.17 -1.75 34.82
N PRO A 352 18.74 -0.47 34.90
CA PRO A 352 18.46 0.18 36.18
C PRO A 352 17.35 -0.49 37.00
N ILE A 353 16.26 -0.94 36.34
CA ILE A 353 15.16 -1.59 37.06
C ILE A 353 15.55 -2.97 37.56
N GLU A 354 16.28 -3.74 36.75
CA GLU A 354 16.80 -5.05 37.13
C GLU A 354 17.76 -4.93 38.33
N ALA A 355 18.65 -3.94 38.32
CA ALA A 355 19.59 -3.72 39.42
C ALA A 355 18.89 -3.39 40.75
N VAL A 356 17.84 -2.54 40.72
CA VAL A 356 17.07 -2.19 41.93
C VAL A 356 16.31 -3.40 42.47
N VAL A 357 15.65 -4.16 41.59
CA VAL A 357 14.91 -5.37 41.98
C VAL A 357 15.85 -6.42 42.57
N VAL A 358 16.98 -6.70 41.91
CA VAL A 358 17.98 -7.67 42.40
C VAL A 358 18.58 -7.23 43.74
N ALA A 359 18.92 -5.94 43.89
CA ALA A 359 19.43 -5.41 45.16
C ALA A 359 18.40 -5.55 46.30
N GLY A 360 17.13 -5.26 46.02
CA GLY A 360 16.04 -5.46 46.98
C GLY A 360 15.85 -6.91 47.38
N LEU A 361 15.81 -7.83 46.42
CA LEU A 361 15.67 -9.26 46.68
C LEU A 361 16.88 -9.83 47.45
N ARG A 362 18.09 -9.38 47.15
CA ARG A 362 19.29 -9.80 47.89
C ARG A 362 19.33 -9.28 49.32
N SER A 363 18.67 -8.16 49.62
CA SER A 363 18.60 -7.61 50.98
C SER A 363 17.69 -8.43 51.91
N ILE A 364 16.75 -9.19 51.33
CA ILE A 364 15.79 -10.03 52.06
C ILE A 364 16.10 -11.53 51.97
N ALA A 365 16.96 -11.94 51.03
CA ALA A 365 17.35 -13.33 50.85
C ALA A 365 18.26 -13.78 52.02
N ALA A 366 18.02 -14.99 52.52
CA ALA A 366 18.89 -15.58 53.54
C ALA A 366 20.33 -15.70 53.00
N PRO A 367 21.36 -15.46 53.83
CA PRO A 367 22.75 -15.59 53.40
C PRO A 367 23.03 -17.03 52.95
N SER A 368 23.18 -17.22 51.64
CA SER A 368 23.56 -18.50 51.05
C SER A 368 25.09 -18.56 50.93
N PRO A 369 25.74 -19.67 51.30
CA PRO A 369 27.18 -19.85 51.16
C PRO A 369 27.66 -19.98 49.70
N VAL A 370 26.73 -20.11 48.73
CA VAL A 370 27.03 -20.18 47.29
C VAL A 370 26.55 -18.89 46.61
N PRO A 371 27.39 -18.21 45.80
CA PRO A 371 26.95 -17.06 45.01
C PRO A 371 25.89 -17.50 44.00
N LEU A 372 24.64 -17.14 44.24
CA LEU A 372 23.55 -17.38 43.29
C LEU A 372 23.60 -16.32 42.17
N GLU A 373 23.38 -16.75 40.93
CA GLU A 373 23.20 -15.84 39.81
C GLU A 373 21.92 -14.99 39.97
N ASP A 374 21.92 -13.75 39.44
CA ASP A 374 20.78 -12.82 39.54
C ASP A 374 19.47 -13.43 39.01
N ALA A 375 19.56 -14.25 37.96
CA ALA A 375 18.41 -14.95 37.40
C ALA A 375 17.81 -15.98 38.38
N ALA A 376 18.65 -16.66 39.16
CA ALA A 376 18.22 -17.66 40.14
C ALA A 376 17.54 -17.00 41.35
N VAL A 377 18.09 -15.87 41.83
CA VAL A 377 17.49 -15.08 42.92
C VAL A 377 16.12 -14.54 42.52
N VAL A 378 16.02 -13.96 41.32
CA VAL A 378 14.74 -13.47 40.80
C VAL A 378 13.74 -14.61 40.58
N ALA A 379 14.19 -15.79 40.14
CA ALA A 379 13.29 -16.92 39.92
C ALA A 379 12.72 -17.53 41.21
N ALA A 380 13.51 -17.55 42.29
CA ALA A 380 13.10 -18.13 43.56
C ALA A 380 12.22 -17.16 44.38
N GLU A 381 12.58 -15.87 44.41
CA GLU A 381 12.05 -14.94 45.41
C GLU A 381 10.94 -14.01 44.88
N LEU A 382 10.77 -13.89 43.56
CA LEU A 382 9.90 -12.87 42.94
C LEU A 382 8.76 -13.47 42.12
N GLU A 383 7.53 -13.10 42.47
CA GLU A 383 6.31 -13.46 41.75
C GLU A 383 5.98 -12.41 40.68
N THR A 384 5.80 -11.15 41.08
CA THR A 384 5.50 -10.03 40.17
C THR A 384 6.11 -8.71 40.65
N VAL A 385 6.29 -7.77 39.73
CA VAL A 385 6.73 -6.39 40.01
C VAL A 385 5.73 -5.42 39.40
N THR A 386 5.15 -4.55 40.21
CA THR A 386 4.28 -3.47 39.75
C THR A 386 5.04 -2.15 39.79
N VAL A 387 5.09 -1.45 38.66
CA VAL A 387 5.81 -0.17 38.54
C VAL A 387 4.88 1.00 38.87
N HIS A 388 5.17 1.72 39.96
CA HIS A 388 4.52 2.99 40.28
C HIS A 388 5.40 4.19 39.87
N ALA A 389 4.89 5.41 40.06
CA ALA A 389 5.58 6.63 39.62
C ALA A 389 6.89 6.91 40.39
N ASP A 390 6.95 6.51 41.65
CA ASP A 390 8.01 6.83 42.62
C ASP A 390 8.61 5.59 43.32
N HIS A 391 7.97 4.42 43.20
CA HIS A 391 8.43 3.17 43.80
C HIS A 391 8.10 1.95 42.93
N LEU A 392 8.77 0.82 43.20
CA LEU A 392 8.43 -0.50 42.69
C LEU A 392 7.80 -1.31 43.81
N MET A 393 6.70 -1.98 43.52
CA MET A 393 6.09 -2.94 44.44
C MET A 393 6.45 -4.35 43.99
N LEU A 394 7.20 -5.09 44.81
CA LEU A 394 7.61 -6.47 44.55
C LEU A 394 6.71 -7.41 45.33
N GLN A 395 5.95 -8.24 44.61
CA GLN A 395 5.26 -9.38 45.20
C GLN A 395 6.25 -10.54 45.30
N LEU A 396 6.54 -10.98 46.52
CA LEU A 396 7.49 -12.05 46.80
C LEU A 396 6.81 -13.41 46.71
N THR A 397 7.58 -14.45 46.40
CA THR A 397 7.08 -15.83 46.39
C THR A 397 6.73 -16.28 47.82
N GLY A 398 5.55 -16.85 48.01
CA GLY A 398 5.00 -17.27 49.33
C GLY A 398 4.16 -16.17 50.00
N ASP A 399 3.62 -16.46 51.20
CA ASP A 399 2.75 -15.52 51.96
C ASP A 399 3.57 -14.43 52.68
N ARG A 400 4.48 -13.77 51.94
CA ARG A 400 5.33 -12.70 52.46
C ARG A 400 4.76 -11.34 52.09
N PRO A 401 4.90 -10.33 52.97
CA PRO A 401 4.44 -8.98 52.67
C PRO A 401 5.18 -8.42 51.45
N PRO A 402 4.51 -7.63 50.60
CA PRO A 402 5.14 -7.04 49.43
C PRO A 402 6.22 -6.04 49.83
N LEU A 403 7.31 -6.00 49.05
CA LEU A 403 8.44 -5.12 49.28
C LEU A 403 8.33 -3.88 48.42
N SER A 404 8.28 -2.70 49.04
CA SER A 404 8.33 -1.41 48.35
C SER A 404 9.77 -0.92 48.23
N LEU A 405 10.23 -0.74 46.99
CA LEU A 405 11.58 -0.23 46.70
C LEU A 405 11.48 1.18 46.10
N PRO A 406 12.26 2.15 46.61
CA PRO A 406 12.27 3.48 46.02
C PRO A 406 12.81 3.41 44.59
N PHE A 407 12.02 3.89 43.64
CA PHE A 407 12.38 3.91 42.23
C PHE A 407 11.74 5.13 41.58
N ALA A 408 12.49 6.21 41.57
CA ALA A 408 12.14 7.37 40.79
C ALA A 408 12.41 7.05 39.31
N HIS A 409 11.43 6.43 38.64
CA HIS A 409 11.36 6.62 37.20
C HIS A 409 10.97 8.07 37.01
N GLN A 410 11.95 8.94 36.77
CA GLN A 410 11.64 10.15 36.04
C GLN A 410 10.97 9.67 34.76
N LEU A 411 9.63 9.70 34.72
CA LEU A 411 8.85 9.77 33.50
C LEU A 411 9.52 10.90 32.77
N GLN A 412 10.47 10.56 31.90
CA GLN A 412 11.25 11.56 31.21
C GLN A 412 10.29 12.13 30.18
N ARG A 413 9.44 13.06 30.64
CA ARG A 413 9.19 14.31 29.94
C ARG A 413 10.57 14.91 29.73
N ARG A 414 11.31 14.38 28.75
CA ARG A 414 12.40 15.08 28.12
C ARG A 414 11.75 16.27 27.42
N ARG A 415 11.40 17.30 28.18
CA ARG A 415 11.74 18.62 27.69
C ARG A 415 13.25 18.59 27.63
N ARG A 416 13.79 18.62 26.42
CA ARG A 416 15.21 18.88 26.21
C ARG A 416 15.46 20.29 26.75
N ALA A 417 15.74 20.40 28.05
CA ALA A 417 16.27 21.62 28.64
C ALA A 417 17.78 21.42 28.73
N ILE A 418 18.52 22.29 28.07
CA ILE A 418 19.98 22.35 28.21
C ILE A 418 20.23 22.91 29.61
N VAL A 419 20.79 22.10 30.50
CA VAL A 419 21.29 22.60 31.79
C VAL A 419 22.56 23.38 31.47
N VAL A 420 22.46 24.71 31.57
CA VAL A 420 23.61 25.62 31.44
C VAL A 420 24.13 25.89 32.85
N PRO A 421 25.44 25.71 33.13
CA PRO A 421 26.01 26.07 34.43
C PRO A 421 25.80 27.56 34.73
N PRO A 422 25.59 27.97 36.01
CA PRO A 422 25.45 29.38 36.36
C PRO A 422 26.71 30.15 35.92
N GLY A 423 26.53 31.25 35.19
CA GLY A 423 27.63 32.07 34.65
C GLY A 423 27.91 31.91 33.14
N ARG A 424 27.17 31.07 32.41
CA ARG A 424 27.28 30.93 30.92
C ARG A 424 26.01 31.34 30.15
N GLU A 425 25.26 32.32 30.66
CA GLU A 425 24.02 32.78 30.01
C GLU A 425 24.25 33.38 28.61
N GLY A 426 25.49 33.74 28.26
CA GLY A 426 25.87 34.27 26.94
C GLY A 426 26.01 33.25 25.80
N ASP A 427 26.03 31.92 26.06
CA ASP A 427 26.42 30.92 25.04
C ASP A 427 25.23 30.37 24.20
N ARG A 428 24.17 31.17 24.03
CA ARG A 428 23.05 30.85 23.11
C ARG A 428 23.49 30.85 21.63
N LEU A 429 24.59 31.52 21.31
CA LEU A 429 25.06 31.83 19.96
C LEU A 429 26.09 30.83 19.41
N ARG A 430 25.81 29.52 19.45
CA ARG A 430 26.64 28.60 18.66
C ARG A 430 26.22 28.73 17.19
N ALA A 431 27.10 29.27 16.36
CA ALA A 431 26.84 29.59 14.97
C ALA A 431 26.24 28.40 14.20
N MET A 432 25.24 28.68 13.36
CA MET A 432 24.67 27.72 12.42
C MET A 432 25.78 27.03 11.61
N LYS A 433 25.71 25.71 11.44
CA LYS A 433 26.65 25.00 10.58
C LYS A 433 26.60 25.60 9.17
N ALA A 434 27.77 25.81 8.56
CA ALA A 434 27.87 26.43 7.24
C ALA A 434 27.04 25.69 6.18
N GLU A 435 27.00 24.36 6.22
CA GLU A 435 26.19 23.53 5.31
C GLU A 435 24.68 23.79 5.44
N ASP A 436 24.17 23.92 6.66
CA ASP A 436 22.75 24.16 6.92
C ASP A 436 22.36 25.57 6.47
N ARG A 437 23.24 26.55 6.70
CA ARG A 437 23.08 27.93 6.22
C ARG A 437 23.00 27.98 4.70
N THR A 438 23.92 27.29 4.02
CA THR A 438 23.93 27.23 2.54
C THR A 438 22.63 26.62 2.01
N ARG A 439 22.15 25.52 2.60
CA ARG A 439 20.88 24.89 2.19
C ARG A 439 19.68 25.83 2.35
N MET A 440 19.62 26.60 3.44
CA MET A 440 18.54 27.58 3.64
C MET A 440 18.59 28.69 2.60
N LEU A 441 19.76 29.27 2.34
CA LEU A 441 19.92 30.36 1.38
C LEU A 441 19.62 29.90 -0.06
N VAL A 442 20.07 28.71 -0.45
CA VAL A 442 19.75 28.12 -1.76
C VAL A 442 18.24 27.89 -1.90
N GLY A 443 17.57 27.40 -0.85
CA GLY A 443 16.12 27.23 -0.85
C GLY A 443 15.36 28.56 -1.00
N ILE A 444 15.79 29.61 -0.30
CA ILE A 444 15.19 30.95 -0.38
C ILE A 444 15.38 31.55 -1.78
N ALA A 445 16.59 31.43 -2.34
CA ALA A 445 16.89 31.93 -3.68
C ALA A 445 16.03 31.24 -4.74
N ALA A 446 15.96 29.89 -4.72
CA ALA A 446 15.10 29.13 -5.61
C ALA A 446 13.62 29.52 -5.48
N GLY A 447 13.12 29.65 -4.24
CA GLY A 447 11.76 30.08 -3.98
C GLY A 447 11.44 31.45 -4.57
N ARG A 448 12.34 32.42 -4.42
CA ARG A 448 12.18 33.78 -4.98
C ARG A 448 12.23 33.79 -6.52
N THR A 449 13.14 33.03 -7.12
CA THR A 449 13.20 32.89 -8.58
C THR A 449 11.90 32.32 -9.12
N TRP A 450 11.44 31.19 -8.58
CA TRP A 450 10.20 30.53 -9.02
C TRP A 450 8.97 31.40 -8.76
N MET A 451 8.91 32.12 -7.64
CA MET A 451 7.83 33.08 -7.39
C MET A 451 7.85 34.22 -8.42
N GLY A 452 9.03 34.74 -8.75
CA GLY A 452 9.20 35.74 -9.81
C GLY A 452 8.82 35.22 -11.20
N ASP A 453 9.05 33.94 -11.48
CA ASP A 453 8.63 33.31 -12.74
C ASP A 453 7.12 33.12 -12.84
N LEU A 454 6.45 32.80 -11.72
CA LEU A 454 4.99 32.71 -11.65
C LEU A 454 4.35 34.10 -11.79
N VAL A 455 4.82 35.08 -11.02
CA VAL A 455 4.28 36.46 -11.05
C VAL A 455 4.59 37.13 -12.39
N GLY A 456 5.79 36.89 -12.94
CA GLY A 456 6.21 37.44 -14.23
C GLY A 456 5.69 36.67 -15.45
N GLY A 457 4.87 35.63 -15.26
CA GLY A 457 4.26 34.85 -16.35
C GLY A 457 5.23 33.99 -17.17
N ARG A 458 6.50 33.86 -16.75
CA ARG A 458 7.49 32.97 -17.38
C ARG A 458 7.18 31.50 -17.14
N SER A 459 6.51 31.19 -16.03
CA SER A 459 5.95 29.88 -15.71
C SER A 459 4.45 29.99 -15.49
N THR A 460 3.67 29.14 -16.17
CA THR A 460 2.20 29.20 -16.14
C THR A 460 1.59 28.50 -14.92
N SER A 461 2.31 27.58 -14.28
CA SER A 461 1.81 26.84 -13.11
C SER A 461 2.94 26.26 -12.26
N ILE A 462 2.59 25.88 -11.03
CA ILE A 462 3.48 25.14 -10.12
C ILE A 462 3.91 23.79 -10.73
N GLU A 463 3.04 23.16 -11.52
CA GLU A 463 3.34 21.91 -12.22
C GLU A 463 4.44 22.08 -13.29
N ALA A 464 4.43 23.22 -13.99
CA ALA A 464 5.45 23.53 -14.98
C ALA A 464 6.83 23.66 -14.34
N ILE A 465 6.90 24.32 -13.18
CA ILE A 465 8.13 24.47 -12.39
C ILE A 465 8.59 23.11 -11.84
N ALA A 466 7.66 22.30 -11.32
CA ALA A 466 7.96 20.95 -10.84
C ALA A 466 8.57 20.06 -11.93
N ARG A 467 8.04 20.13 -13.15
CA ARG A 467 8.56 19.40 -14.31
C ARG A 467 9.93 19.91 -14.76
N ALA A 468 10.13 21.23 -14.81
CA ALA A 468 11.40 21.84 -15.21
C ALA A 468 12.54 21.50 -14.23
N GLU A 469 12.23 21.50 -12.93
CA GLU A 469 13.20 21.27 -11.85
C GLU A 469 13.34 19.79 -11.46
N GLN A 470 12.61 18.88 -12.13
CA GLN A 470 12.53 17.44 -11.81
C GLN A 470 12.20 17.18 -10.33
N ARG A 471 11.26 17.95 -9.78
CA ARG A 471 10.82 17.85 -8.37
C ARG A 471 9.33 17.53 -8.30
N SER A 472 8.89 17.06 -7.13
CA SER A 472 7.46 16.92 -6.86
C SER A 472 6.81 18.30 -6.67
N GLU A 473 5.56 18.46 -7.08
CA GLU A 473 4.79 19.69 -6.83
C GLU A 473 4.75 20.07 -5.35
N ARG A 474 4.69 19.09 -4.46
CA ARG A 474 4.79 19.31 -3.01
C ARG A 474 6.10 20.01 -2.63
N SER A 475 7.22 19.55 -3.17
CA SER A 475 8.53 20.16 -2.91
C SER A 475 8.61 21.59 -3.44
N VAL A 476 8.01 21.85 -4.62
CA VAL A 476 7.96 23.21 -5.19
C VAL A 476 7.09 24.12 -4.32
N ARG A 477 5.89 23.67 -3.90
CA ARG A 477 5.01 24.41 -2.98
C ARG A 477 5.72 24.76 -1.67
N MET A 478 6.41 23.80 -1.05
CA MET A 478 7.17 24.06 0.17
C MET A 478 8.29 25.09 -0.02
N THR A 479 8.98 25.07 -1.17
CA THR A 479 10.08 25.99 -1.47
C THR A 479 9.56 27.39 -1.80
N LEU A 480 8.42 27.50 -2.49
CA LEU A 480 7.75 28.77 -2.77
C LEU A 480 7.36 29.52 -1.48
N SER A 481 6.98 28.81 -0.41
CA SER A 481 6.73 29.43 0.90
C SER A 481 7.94 30.19 1.45
N LEU A 482 9.17 29.76 1.13
CA LEU A 482 10.39 30.43 1.58
C LEU A 482 10.60 31.80 0.91
N ALA A 483 9.94 32.06 -0.23
CA ALA A 483 9.99 33.35 -0.89
C ALA A 483 9.34 34.47 -0.04
N LEU A 484 8.43 34.09 0.85
CA LEU A 484 7.63 34.99 1.69
C LEU A 484 8.26 35.27 3.06
N LEU A 485 9.48 34.80 3.32
CA LEU A 485 10.18 35.08 4.57
C LEU A 485 10.53 36.57 4.71
N SER A 486 10.41 37.09 5.92
CA SER A 486 10.74 38.48 6.22
C SER A 486 12.21 38.78 5.92
N PRO A 487 12.54 39.99 5.41
CA PRO A 487 13.93 40.39 5.16
C PRO A 487 14.83 40.22 6.39
N ARG A 488 14.28 40.47 7.58
CA ARG A 488 14.99 40.34 8.87
C ARG A 488 15.35 38.88 9.19
N ILE A 489 14.44 37.95 8.91
CA ILE A 489 14.73 36.51 9.08
C ILE A 489 15.83 36.06 8.11
N VAL A 490 15.77 36.50 6.85
CA VAL A 490 16.82 36.20 5.86
C VAL A 490 18.17 36.75 6.31
N GLN A 491 18.21 37.98 6.84
CA GLN A 491 19.43 38.58 7.39
C GLN A 491 19.98 37.76 8.58
N VAL A 492 19.12 37.34 9.50
CA VAL A 492 19.51 36.50 10.65
C VAL A 492 20.06 35.14 10.20
N ILE A 493 19.56 34.57 9.10
CA ILE A 493 20.10 33.34 8.50
C ILE A 493 21.49 33.58 7.91
N VAL A 494 21.69 34.68 7.16
CA VAL A 494 22.99 35.08 6.59
C VAL A 494 24.03 35.24 7.71
N GLU A 495 23.64 35.93 8.77
CA GLU A 495 24.49 36.18 9.95
C GLU A 495 24.65 34.95 10.86
N ALA A 496 24.02 33.82 10.53
CA ALA A 496 24.06 32.56 11.28
C ALA A 496 23.56 32.68 12.74
N ARG A 497 22.64 33.63 13.01
CA ARG A 497 22.10 33.96 14.34
C ARG A 497 20.71 33.36 14.61
N LEU A 498 20.21 32.49 13.72
CA LEU A 498 18.89 31.87 13.87
C LEU A 498 18.82 31.00 15.15
N PRO A 499 17.71 31.03 15.91
CA PRO A 499 17.58 30.20 17.11
C PRO A 499 17.76 28.69 16.85
N ARG A 500 18.29 27.97 17.86
CA ARG A 500 18.62 26.54 17.72
C ARG A 500 17.40 25.69 17.38
N GLY A 501 17.57 24.77 16.44
CA GLY A 501 16.54 23.79 16.07
C GLY A 501 15.60 24.24 14.94
N ILE A 502 15.73 25.47 14.46
CA ILE A 502 14.99 25.94 13.28
C ILE A 502 15.70 25.46 12.02
N GLY A 503 15.01 24.63 11.24
CA GLY A 503 15.47 24.08 9.96
C GLY A 503 14.58 24.53 8.80
N LEU A 504 14.96 24.16 7.58
CA LEU A 504 14.23 24.53 6.35
C LEU A 504 12.74 24.13 6.40
N ARG A 505 12.42 22.96 6.97
CA ARG A 505 11.02 22.52 7.16
C ARG A 505 10.21 23.49 8.02
N HIS A 506 10.79 23.99 9.10
CA HIS A 506 10.12 24.92 10.01
C HIS A 506 9.87 26.27 9.33
N LEU A 507 10.84 26.75 8.54
CA LEU A 507 10.70 27.98 7.77
C LEU A 507 9.59 27.88 6.70
N CYS A 508 9.41 26.71 6.08
CA CYS A 508 8.33 26.48 5.11
C CYS A 508 6.92 26.51 5.72
N GLU A 509 6.80 26.29 7.03
CA GLU A 509 5.52 26.22 7.76
C GLU A 509 5.13 27.57 8.38
N LEU A 510 5.96 28.60 8.25
CA LEU A 510 5.68 29.91 8.79
C LEU A 510 4.53 30.61 8.04
N PRO A 511 3.69 31.40 8.74
CA PRO A 511 2.62 32.17 8.11
C PRO A 511 3.20 33.23 7.17
N PRO A 512 2.46 33.68 6.14
CA PRO A 512 2.96 34.67 5.17
C PRO A 512 3.17 36.08 5.77
N ALA A 513 2.55 36.40 6.90
CA ALA A 513 2.66 37.71 7.53
C ALA A 513 3.97 37.87 8.32
N TRP A 514 4.81 38.85 7.94
CA TRP A 514 6.16 39.04 8.51
C TRP A 514 6.17 39.24 10.04
N ASP A 515 5.28 40.05 10.60
CA ASP A 515 5.21 40.27 12.06
C ASP A 515 4.94 38.98 12.84
N ALA A 516 4.14 38.07 12.25
CA ALA A 516 3.86 36.78 12.85
C ALA A 516 5.06 35.84 12.76
N GLN A 517 5.81 35.87 11.64
CA GLN A 517 7.04 35.10 11.49
C GLN A 517 8.09 35.51 12.52
N GLU A 518 8.32 36.81 12.69
CA GLU A 518 9.31 37.36 13.62
C GLU A 518 8.94 37.03 15.08
N ARG A 519 7.67 37.16 15.44
CA ARG A 519 7.16 36.78 16.77
C ARG A 519 7.33 35.29 17.07
N ILE A 520 7.07 34.41 16.09
CA ILE A 520 7.23 32.95 16.24
C ILE A 520 8.71 32.57 16.43
N LEU A 521 9.61 33.26 15.74
CA LEU A 521 11.05 33.01 15.83
C LEU A 521 11.73 33.78 16.97
N GLY A 522 11.01 34.67 17.65
CA GLY A 522 11.53 35.49 18.75
C GLY A 522 12.58 36.50 18.29
N LEU A 523 12.37 37.13 17.12
CA LEU A 523 13.27 38.10 16.50
C LEU A 523 12.80 39.55 16.65
#